data_AF-A0AA39QUI7-F1
#
_entry.id   AF-A0AA39QUI7-F1
#
_cell.length_a   1.000
_cell.length_b   1.000
_cell.length_c   1.000
_cell.angle_alpha   90.00
_cell.angle_beta   90.00
_cell.angle_gamma   90.00
#
_symmetry.space_group_name_H-M   'P 1'
#
loop_
_entity.id
_entity.type
_entity.pdbx_description
1 polymer ?
#
loop_
_entity_poly.entity_id
_entity_poly.type
_entity_poly.pdbx_seq_one_letter_code
_entity_poly.pdbx_strand_id
1 'polypeptide(L)'
;MGMTGSGKSSFIATCCPDAAGEIGHELESRTTKVQMWTFTHQGHQVHLVDTPGFDDTNRTDTDVLKDLAYWLGLAYDKKKIRLGGLIYLHPITHVRQEEDRYRRLRDTPEYWGDMIKERAHAHRHSGDRASAIKIRTPLMDNERKVPNLQKELVDEKKDLNRTEAGQEVNAEMNKQREALERRIDQTKEEMTKALALKDQKWVEELASDQEKYQRQINETKSAQEEMKLNMAKIFAEKEEQYKKSIKEMDDKLQDLEEKRQAREKKYEEERETARLEKQQSDQKAAKQEEEIDKARNEAEEAHQDKYMAQLTAIMVAMEKREAGEEERKQELLQAVAAAEARKESDMLAILKQAQRVKEEREQVAQRQWEHDQAMQQQQQMQFHISQAQAQAPAQAQAQY
;
A
#
# COMPACT_ATOMS: atom_id res chain seq x y z
N MET A 1 -16.36 10.17 0.95
CA MET A 1 -17.65 10.89 1.14
C MET A 1 -18.81 10.08 0.59
N GLY A 2 -20.04 10.42 0.97
CA GLY A 2 -21.26 9.74 0.54
C GLY A 2 -22.29 9.62 1.68
N MET A 3 -23.55 9.30 1.34
CA MET A 3 -24.64 9.16 2.31
C MET A 3 -24.36 8.10 3.38
N THR A 4 -25.04 8.20 4.52
CA THR A 4 -25.00 7.19 5.57
C THR A 4 -25.41 5.82 5.00
N GLY A 5 -24.66 4.77 5.36
CA GLY A 5 -24.89 3.43 4.81
C GLY A 5 -24.29 3.15 3.42
N SER A 6 -23.62 4.11 2.76
CA SER A 6 -23.04 3.88 1.41
C SER A 6 -21.78 2.98 1.35
N GLY A 7 -21.34 2.43 2.49
CA GLY A 7 -20.20 1.53 2.55
C GLY A 7 -18.82 2.20 2.62
N LYS A 8 -18.73 3.47 3.03
CA LYS A 8 -17.45 4.22 3.17
C LYS A 8 -16.42 3.49 4.02
N SER A 9 -16.78 3.16 5.26
CA SER A 9 -15.88 2.46 6.20
C SER A 9 -15.53 1.05 5.70
N SER A 10 -16.48 0.33 5.12
CA SER A 10 -16.25 -1.00 4.52
C SER A 10 -15.30 -0.93 3.32
N PHE A 11 -15.43 0.09 2.47
CA PHE A 11 -14.52 0.33 1.35
C PHE A 11 -13.10 0.60 1.84
N ILE A 12 -12.94 1.44 2.88
CA ILE A 12 -11.62 1.74 3.47
C ILE A 12 -11.01 0.47 4.10
N ALA A 13 -11.78 -0.30 4.86
CA ALA A 13 -11.31 -1.57 5.42
C ALA A 13 -10.84 -2.54 4.32
N THR A 14 -11.55 -2.58 3.19
CA THR A 14 -11.20 -3.41 2.05
C THR A 14 -9.95 -2.92 1.31
N CYS A 15 -9.67 -1.61 1.35
CA CYS A 15 -8.40 -1.05 0.90
C CYS A 15 -7.24 -1.47 1.82
N CYS A 16 -7.46 -1.59 3.13
CA CYS A 16 -6.40 -1.75 4.13
C CYS A 16 -6.44 -3.10 4.87
N PRO A 17 -6.22 -4.25 4.21
CA PRO A 17 -6.31 -5.56 4.87
C PRO A 17 -5.15 -5.85 5.83
N ASP A 18 -3.97 -5.25 5.62
CA ASP A 18 -2.83 -5.39 6.55
C ASP A 18 -2.98 -4.46 7.78
N ALA A 19 -3.97 -3.57 7.79
CA ALA A 19 -4.35 -2.78 8.96
C ALA A 19 -5.10 -3.61 10.02
N ALA A 20 -5.31 -4.92 9.80
CA ALA A 20 -5.90 -5.83 10.79
C ALA A 20 -5.10 -5.91 12.11
N GLY A 21 -3.87 -5.38 12.17
CA GLY A 21 -3.12 -5.14 13.41
C GLY A 21 -2.68 -3.69 13.64
N GLU A 22 -2.88 -2.78 12.68
CA GLU A 22 -2.45 -1.39 12.76
C GLU A 22 -3.64 -0.46 12.48
N ILE A 23 -4.27 -0.07 13.59
CA ILE A 23 -5.20 1.05 13.74
C ILE A 23 -6.59 0.82 13.11
N GLY A 24 -7.52 0.39 13.95
CA GLY A 24 -8.96 0.40 13.69
C GLY A 24 -9.73 -0.23 14.84
N HIS A 25 -9.80 0.43 16.00
CA HIS A 25 -10.73 -0.02 17.03
C HIS A 25 -12.17 0.38 16.65
N GLU A 26 -13.00 -0.65 16.63
CA GLU A 26 -14.46 -0.70 16.60
C GLU A 26 -15.19 -0.24 15.32
N LEU A 27 -15.62 -1.26 14.57
CA LEU A 27 -16.80 -1.28 13.71
C LEU A 27 -18.07 -0.97 14.53
N GLU A 28 -18.21 0.24 15.07
CA GLU A 28 -19.53 0.77 15.41
C GLU A 28 -20.08 1.48 14.17
N SER A 29 -21.20 0.99 13.65
CA SER A 29 -21.92 1.60 12.54
C SER A 29 -22.50 2.95 13.00
N ARG A 30 -21.66 4.00 12.95
CA ARG A 30 -21.95 5.43 12.98
C ARG A 30 -20.60 6.14 13.16
N THR A 31 -19.92 6.45 12.05
CA THR A 31 -18.74 7.31 12.10
C THR A 31 -19.20 8.70 12.54
N THR A 32 -19.19 8.97 13.84
CA THR A 32 -19.57 10.26 14.41
C THR A 32 -18.47 11.30 14.24
N LYS A 33 -17.25 10.89 13.86
CA LYS A 33 -16.06 11.74 13.69
C LYS A 33 -15.29 11.36 12.44
N VAL A 34 -14.53 12.31 11.89
CA VAL A 34 -13.58 12.05 10.80
C VAL A 34 -12.44 11.18 11.32
N GLN A 35 -12.18 10.05 10.67
CA GLN A 35 -11.10 9.11 11.02
C GLN A 35 -10.10 9.01 9.88
N MET A 36 -8.85 8.67 10.19
CA MET A 36 -7.79 8.55 9.18
C MET A 36 -7.15 7.17 9.27
N TRP A 37 -6.97 6.56 8.12
CA TRP A 37 -6.39 5.23 7.91
C TRP A 37 -5.13 5.38 7.07
N THR A 38 -4.01 4.93 7.60
CA THR A 38 -2.71 5.08 6.94
C THR A 38 -2.21 3.71 6.48
N PHE A 39 -1.72 3.65 5.25
CA PHE A 39 -0.96 2.50 4.77
C PHE A 39 0.13 2.96 3.83
N THR A 40 1.18 2.17 3.71
CA THR A 40 2.22 2.41 2.72
C THR A 40 1.80 1.80 1.39
N HIS A 41 1.80 2.62 0.35
CA HIS A 41 1.74 2.15 -1.02
C HIS A 41 2.96 2.69 -1.72
N GLN A 42 3.72 1.81 -2.38
CA GLN A 42 4.64 2.30 -3.40
C GLN A 42 5.72 3.27 -2.84
N GLY A 43 6.15 3.06 -1.59
CA GLY A 43 7.08 3.95 -0.87
C GLY A 43 6.46 5.23 -0.29
N HIS A 44 5.19 5.51 -0.60
CA HIS A 44 4.45 6.68 -0.14
C HIS A 44 3.47 6.30 0.98
N GLN A 45 3.34 7.17 1.98
CA GLN A 45 2.26 7.08 2.95
C GLN A 45 0.96 7.57 2.30
N VAL A 46 -0.05 6.71 2.30
CA VAL A 46 -1.39 7.01 1.81
C VAL A 46 -2.33 7.09 2.99
N HIS A 47 -3.04 8.21 3.08
CA HIS A 47 -4.03 8.46 4.12
C HIS A 47 -5.43 8.42 3.49
N LEU A 48 -6.25 7.45 3.90
CA LEU A 48 -7.67 7.41 3.60
C LEU A 48 -8.45 8.01 4.76
N VAL A 49 -9.32 8.95 4.46
CA VAL A 49 -10.07 9.71 5.46
C VAL A 49 -11.51 9.22 5.44
N ASP A 50 -11.92 8.52 6.49
CA ASP A 50 -13.31 8.14 6.67
C ASP A 50 -14.09 9.32 7.24
N THR A 51 -15.21 9.64 6.60
CA THR A 51 -16.02 10.81 6.91
C THR A 51 -17.41 10.36 7.37
N PRO A 52 -18.05 11.07 8.31
CA PRO A 52 -19.47 10.89 8.58
C PRO A 52 -20.29 10.93 7.29
N GLY A 53 -21.40 10.19 7.27
CA GLY A 53 -22.31 10.20 6.14
C GLY A 53 -23.19 11.45 6.15
N PHE A 54 -23.53 11.93 4.95
CA PHE A 54 -24.67 12.84 4.77
C PHE A 54 -25.98 12.04 4.96
N ASP A 55 -27.09 12.72 5.29
CA ASP A 55 -28.39 12.10 5.57
C ASP A 55 -28.36 11.17 6.81
N ASP A 56 -27.91 11.70 7.96
CA ASP A 56 -27.93 10.99 9.26
C ASP A 56 -29.17 11.39 10.07
N THR A 57 -29.74 10.44 10.81
CA THR A 57 -30.94 10.66 11.66
C THR A 57 -30.66 11.58 12.86
N ASN A 58 -29.41 11.67 13.32
CA ASN A 58 -29.03 12.39 14.54
C ASN A 58 -28.16 13.62 14.28
N ARG A 59 -27.78 13.89 13.03
CA ARG A 59 -26.88 14.99 12.66
C ARG A 59 -27.34 15.66 11.39
N THR A 60 -27.22 16.98 11.33
CA THR A 60 -27.53 17.74 10.11
C THR A 60 -26.37 17.62 9.11
N ASP A 61 -26.68 17.68 7.81
CA ASP A 61 -25.66 17.73 6.75
C ASP A 61 -24.73 18.94 6.93
N THR A 62 -25.26 20.04 7.46
CA THR A 62 -24.49 21.22 7.84
C THR A 62 -23.38 20.85 8.83
N ASP A 63 -23.68 20.06 9.86
CA ASP A 63 -22.66 19.63 10.82
C ASP A 63 -21.60 18.71 10.21
N VAL A 64 -21.99 17.85 9.28
CA VAL A 64 -21.06 16.98 8.53
C VAL A 64 -20.12 17.83 7.65
N LEU A 65 -20.67 18.80 6.91
CA LEU A 65 -19.89 19.74 6.09
C LEU A 65 -18.90 20.54 6.96
N LYS A 66 -19.34 20.99 8.13
CA LYS A 66 -18.51 21.76 9.07
C LYS A 66 -17.34 20.92 9.59
N ASP A 67 -17.60 19.71 10.08
CA ASP A 67 -16.55 18.79 10.56
C ASP A 67 -15.50 18.51 9.49
N LEU A 68 -15.96 18.28 8.26
CA LEU A 68 -15.08 18.03 7.12
C LEU A 68 -14.23 19.26 6.75
N ALA A 69 -14.85 20.43 6.62
CA ALA A 69 -14.15 21.67 6.29
C ALA A 69 -13.09 22.01 7.35
N TYR A 70 -13.46 21.81 8.62
CA TYR A 70 -12.56 22.02 9.75
C TYR A 70 -11.38 21.03 9.74
N TRP A 71 -11.66 19.73 9.55
CA TRP A 71 -10.62 18.71 9.45
C TRP A 71 -9.65 19.01 8.29
N LEU A 72 -10.18 19.40 7.12
CA LEU A 72 -9.37 19.80 5.96
C LEU A 72 -8.49 21.02 6.27
N GLY A 73 -9.03 22.01 6.98
CA GLY A 73 -8.28 23.20 7.40
C GLY A 73 -7.12 22.83 8.33
N LEU A 74 -7.37 22.03 9.37
CA LEU A 74 -6.32 21.62 10.30
C LEU A 74 -5.25 20.74 9.65
N ALA A 75 -5.65 19.79 8.81
CA ALA A 75 -4.73 18.91 8.09
C ALA A 75 -3.77 19.73 7.20
N TYR A 76 -4.27 20.81 6.59
CA TYR A 76 -3.44 21.74 5.82
C TYR A 76 -2.59 22.66 6.70
N ASP A 77 -3.14 23.25 7.76
CA ASP A 77 -2.41 24.18 8.64
C ASP A 77 -1.21 23.50 9.30
N LYS A 78 -1.45 22.36 9.95
CA LYS A 78 -0.46 21.70 10.83
C LYS A 78 0.46 20.73 10.12
N LYS A 79 -0.02 20.07 9.05
CA LYS A 79 0.69 18.96 8.40
C LYS A 79 0.94 19.18 6.93
N LYS A 80 0.43 20.28 6.36
CA LYS A 80 0.50 20.59 4.93
C LYS A 80 0.02 19.41 4.08
N ILE A 81 -0.96 18.64 4.60
CA ILE A 81 -1.57 17.52 3.89
C ILE A 81 -2.29 18.07 2.67
N ARG A 82 -1.98 17.48 1.52
CA ARG A 82 -2.53 17.82 0.21
C ARG A 82 -3.40 16.65 -0.27
N LEU A 83 -4.53 16.95 -0.89
CA LEU A 83 -5.46 15.93 -1.35
C LEU A 83 -4.97 15.31 -2.67
N GLY A 84 -4.94 13.98 -2.73
CA GLY A 84 -4.71 13.23 -3.97
C GLY A 84 -5.99 12.90 -4.74
N GLY A 85 -7.15 12.89 -4.08
CA GLY A 85 -8.39 12.59 -4.74
C GLY A 85 -9.59 12.59 -3.80
N LEU A 86 -10.78 12.59 -4.41
CA LEU A 86 -12.05 12.51 -3.71
C LEU A 86 -12.77 11.23 -4.14
N ILE A 87 -13.21 10.44 -3.16
CA ILE A 87 -14.05 9.26 -3.41
C ILE A 87 -15.46 9.57 -2.91
N TYR A 88 -16.43 9.52 -3.82
CA TYR A 88 -17.85 9.62 -3.51
C TYR A 88 -18.52 8.26 -3.72
N LEU A 89 -19.12 7.71 -2.66
CA LEU A 89 -19.79 6.41 -2.67
C LEU A 89 -21.31 6.58 -2.62
N HIS A 90 -22.01 5.94 -3.57
CA HIS A 90 -23.46 5.92 -3.65
C HIS A 90 -23.96 4.45 -3.68
N PRO A 91 -24.95 4.06 -2.85
CA PRO A 91 -25.52 2.72 -2.87
C PRO A 91 -26.20 2.41 -4.20
N ILE A 92 -25.99 1.21 -4.74
CA ILE A 92 -26.64 0.72 -5.96
C ILE A 92 -27.55 -0.49 -5.73
N THR A 93 -27.49 -1.08 -4.53
CA THR A 93 -28.10 -2.37 -4.14
C THR A 93 -29.61 -2.35 -3.90
N HIS A 94 -30.27 -1.19 -3.98
CA HIS A 94 -31.70 -1.05 -3.64
C HIS A 94 -32.63 -0.88 -4.86
N VAL A 95 -32.15 -1.09 -6.08
CA VAL A 95 -32.96 -0.92 -7.29
C VAL A 95 -33.08 -2.26 -8.03
N ARG A 96 -34.30 -2.70 -8.33
CA ARG A 96 -34.57 -3.93 -9.13
C ARG A 96 -33.87 -3.94 -10.52
N GLN A 97 -33.29 -2.82 -10.93
CA GLN A 97 -32.49 -2.62 -12.14
C GLN A 97 -31.24 -1.78 -11.82
N GLU A 98 -30.24 -2.38 -11.18
CA GLU A 98 -28.99 -1.71 -10.79
C GLU A 98 -28.21 -1.11 -11.97
N GLU A 99 -28.34 -1.71 -13.16
CA GLU A 99 -27.71 -1.24 -14.39
C GLU A 99 -28.31 0.09 -14.88
N ASP A 100 -29.63 0.22 -14.79
CA ASP A 100 -30.32 1.45 -15.17
C ASP A 100 -30.09 2.58 -14.17
N ARG A 101 -29.83 2.26 -12.89
CA ARG A 101 -29.44 3.27 -11.89
C ARG A 101 -28.01 3.77 -12.12
N TYR A 102 -27.06 2.87 -12.36
CA TYR A 102 -25.67 3.25 -12.61
C TYR A 102 -25.54 4.11 -13.87
N ARG A 103 -26.19 3.73 -14.98
CA ARG A 103 -26.21 4.54 -16.20
C ARG A 103 -26.82 5.92 -15.97
N ARG A 104 -27.95 6.00 -15.27
CA ARG A 104 -28.56 7.30 -14.92
C ARG A 104 -27.63 8.18 -14.09
N LEU A 105 -27.00 7.64 -13.05
CA LEU A 105 -26.04 8.41 -12.25
C LEU A 105 -24.87 8.92 -13.12
N ARG A 106 -24.37 8.08 -14.02
CA ARG A 106 -23.22 8.39 -14.88
C ARG A 106 -23.54 9.38 -16.01
N ASP A 107 -24.69 9.24 -16.65
CA ASP A 107 -24.99 9.90 -17.92
C ASP A 107 -25.82 11.19 -17.76
N THR A 108 -26.48 11.37 -16.62
CA THR A 108 -27.26 12.58 -16.30
C THR A 108 -26.34 13.71 -15.80
N PRO A 109 -26.31 14.88 -16.46
CA PRO A 109 -25.48 16.03 -16.07
C PRO A 109 -25.63 16.41 -14.58
N GLU A 110 -26.87 16.46 -14.10
CA GLU A 110 -27.24 16.84 -12.74
C GLU A 110 -26.77 15.84 -11.66
N TYR A 111 -26.32 14.64 -12.05
CA TYR A 111 -25.73 13.66 -11.15
C TYR A 111 -24.20 13.64 -11.29
N TRP A 112 -23.63 12.63 -11.96
CA TRP A 112 -22.18 12.51 -12.16
C TRP A 112 -21.75 12.89 -13.58
N GLY A 113 -22.69 13.15 -14.49
CA GLY A 113 -22.39 13.42 -15.89
C GLY A 113 -21.42 14.58 -16.07
N ASP A 114 -21.64 15.70 -15.38
CA ASP A 114 -20.73 16.85 -15.49
C ASP A 114 -19.39 16.60 -14.81
N MET A 115 -19.35 15.90 -13.67
CA MET A 115 -18.09 15.49 -13.05
C MET A 115 -17.27 14.57 -13.97
N ILE A 116 -17.92 13.65 -14.68
CA ILE A 116 -17.26 12.72 -15.60
C ILE A 116 -16.74 13.44 -16.84
N LYS A 117 -17.47 14.42 -17.37
CA LYS A 117 -16.97 15.31 -18.43
C LYS A 117 -15.70 16.04 -17.99
N GLU A 118 -15.64 16.44 -16.72
CA GLU A 118 -14.48 17.02 -16.05
C GLU A 118 -13.45 15.97 -15.55
N ARG A 119 -13.43 14.79 -16.16
CA ARG A 119 -12.46 13.70 -15.95
C ARG A 119 -12.60 12.91 -14.65
N ALA A 120 -13.72 13.00 -13.94
CA ALA A 120 -14.01 12.04 -12.87
C ALA A 120 -14.24 10.63 -13.44
N HIS A 121 -13.92 9.61 -12.63
CA HIS A 121 -14.12 8.22 -13.00
C HIS A 121 -15.19 7.57 -12.12
N ALA A 122 -16.19 6.97 -12.74
CA ALA A 122 -17.24 6.22 -12.05
C ALA A 122 -16.95 4.72 -12.12
N HIS A 123 -16.88 4.06 -10.96
CA HIS A 123 -16.61 2.63 -10.85
C HIS A 123 -17.67 1.94 -10.00
N ARG A 124 -17.99 0.69 -10.36
CA ARG A 124 -18.73 -0.21 -9.45
C ARG A 124 -17.76 -0.80 -8.44
N HIS A 125 -18.16 -0.77 -7.18
CA HIS A 125 -17.50 -1.49 -6.10
C HIS A 125 -18.38 -2.66 -5.68
N SER A 126 -17.85 -3.88 -5.78
CA SER A 126 -18.55 -5.14 -5.47
C SER A 126 -18.31 -5.61 -4.02
N GLY A 127 -17.72 -4.77 -3.17
CA GLY A 127 -17.39 -5.12 -1.78
C GLY A 127 -16.13 -5.97 -1.62
N ASP A 128 -15.42 -6.27 -2.71
CA ASP A 128 -14.21 -7.08 -2.72
C ASP A 128 -12.93 -6.23 -2.87
N ARG A 129 -11.79 -6.85 -2.54
CA ARG A 129 -10.47 -6.21 -2.57
C ARG A 129 -10.03 -5.80 -3.98
N ALA A 130 -10.35 -6.58 -5.02
CA ALA A 130 -9.90 -6.27 -6.36
C ALA A 130 -10.59 -5.00 -6.90
N SER A 131 -11.90 -4.85 -6.66
CA SER A 131 -12.61 -3.62 -7.02
C SER A 131 -12.15 -2.41 -6.21
N ALA A 132 -11.85 -2.56 -4.91
CA ALA A 132 -11.32 -1.47 -4.08
C ALA A 132 -9.93 -0.99 -4.54
N ILE A 133 -9.02 -1.91 -4.86
CA ILE A 133 -7.69 -1.58 -5.42
C ILE A 133 -7.85 -0.82 -6.73
N LYS A 134 -8.72 -1.30 -7.63
CA LYS A 134 -8.98 -0.65 -8.91
C LYS A 134 -9.45 0.81 -8.76
N ILE A 135 -10.25 1.11 -7.74
CA ILE A 135 -10.78 2.46 -7.48
C ILE A 135 -9.71 3.38 -6.88
N ARG A 136 -8.93 2.89 -5.92
CA ARG A 136 -7.98 3.74 -5.19
C ARG A 136 -6.69 4.01 -5.96
N THR A 137 -6.21 3.06 -6.76
CA THR A 137 -4.89 3.13 -7.41
C THR A 137 -4.73 4.40 -8.25
N PRO A 138 -5.68 4.77 -9.13
CA PRO A 138 -5.57 6.01 -9.92
C PRO A 138 -5.43 7.27 -9.07
N LEU A 139 -6.00 7.29 -7.86
CA LEU A 139 -5.95 8.46 -6.96
C LEU A 139 -4.61 8.60 -6.26
N MET A 140 -3.81 7.54 -6.21
CA MET A 140 -2.49 7.55 -5.56
C MET A 140 -1.46 8.27 -6.43
N ASP A 141 -1.60 8.20 -7.75
CA ASP A 141 -0.68 8.79 -8.73
C ASP A 141 -1.03 10.26 -9.06
N ASN A 142 -2.20 10.73 -8.62
CA ASN A 142 -2.63 12.10 -8.86
C ASN A 142 -1.70 13.13 -8.21
N GLU A 143 -1.49 14.24 -8.91
CA GLU A 143 -0.84 15.41 -8.32
C GLU A 143 -1.59 15.86 -7.06
N ARG A 144 -0.84 16.04 -5.97
CA ARG A 144 -1.41 16.44 -4.69
C ARG A 144 -1.73 17.93 -4.70
N LYS A 145 -3.01 18.27 -4.66
CA LYS A 145 -3.49 19.66 -4.70
C LYS A 145 -3.94 20.14 -3.33
N VAL A 146 -3.78 21.45 -3.12
CA VAL A 146 -4.38 22.17 -2.00
C VAL A 146 -5.66 22.83 -2.52
N PRO A 147 -6.85 22.30 -2.20
CA PRO A 147 -8.12 22.97 -2.44
C PRO A 147 -8.11 24.44 -2.02
N ASN A 148 -8.75 25.31 -2.81
CA ASN A 148 -8.95 26.71 -2.46
C ASN A 148 -9.63 26.83 -1.08
N LEU A 149 -10.59 25.95 -0.78
CA LEU A 149 -11.25 25.90 0.52
C LEU A 149 -10.26 25.88 1.69
N GLN A 150 -9.16 25.12 1.59
CA GLN A 150 -8.15 25.05 2.66
C GLN A 150 -7.38 26.37 2.80
N LYS A 151 -7.00 27.00 1.68
CA LYS A 151 -6.32 28.31 1.68
C LYS A 151 -7.25 29.40 2.25
N GLU A 152 -8.50 29.41 1.82
CA GLU A 152 -9.49 30.40 2.26
C GLU A 152 -9.76 30.28 3.77
N LEU A 153 -9.95 29.07 4.28
CA LEU A 153 -10.20 28.84 5.70
C LEU A 153 -8.96 29.10 6.57
N VAL A 154 -7.76 28.74 6.10
CA VAL A 154 -6.55 28.72 6.93
C VAL A 154 -5.68 29.94 6.73
N ASP A 155 -5.34 30.26 5.48
CA ASP A 155 -4.41 31.33 5.13
C ASP A 155 -5.13 32.68 5.15
N GLU A 156 -6.35 32.75 4.61
CA GLU A 156 -7.16 33.97 4.55
C GLU A 156 -8.13 34.16 5.73
N LYS A 157 -8.25 33.14 6.60
CA LYS A 157 -9.15 33.14 7.77
C LYS A 157 -10.61 33.48 7.44
N LYS A 158 -11.07 33.11 6.24
CA LYS A 158 -12.48 33.25 5.84
C LYS A 158 -13.35 32.25 6.60
N ASP A 159 -14.56 32.68 6.95
CA ASP A 159 -15.61 31.79 7.43
C ASP A 159 -16.11 30.88 6.29
N LEU A 160 -16.60 29.68 6.61
CA LEU A 160 -17.02 28.68 5.61
C LEU A 160 -18.06 29.24 4.61
N ASN A 161 -19.02 30.05 5.07
CA ASN A 161 -20.02 30.71 4.23
C ASN A 161 -19.44 31.78 3.28
N ARG A 162 -18.25 32.30 3.57
CA ARG A 162 -17.53 33.31 2.76
C ARG A 162 -16.56 32.69 1.76
N THR A 163 -16.22 31.41 1.93
CA THR A 163 -15.41 30.65 0.95
C THR A 163 -16.14 30.55 -0.39
N GLU A 164 -15.39 30.40 -1.48
CA GLU A 164 -15.95 30.23 -2.83
C GLU A 164 -16.95 29.06 -2.87
N ALA A 165 -16.55 27.91 -2.32
CA ALA A 165 -17.42 26.73 -2.21
C ALA A 165 -18.67 27.01 -1.35
N GLY A 166 -18.53 27.74 -0.26
CA GLY A 166 -19.66 28.13 0.59
C GLY A 166 -20.63 29.08 -0.11
N GLN A 167 -20.12 30.02 -0.91
CA GLN A 167 -20.95 30.93 -1.70
C GLN A 167 -21.73 30.18 -2.79
N GLU A 168 -21.09 29.22 -3.47
CA GLU A 168 -21.72 28.41 -4.51
C GLU A 168 -22.87 27.57 -3.94
N VAL A 169 -22.62 26.85 -2.84
CA VAL A 169 -23.68 26.06 -2.18
C VAL A 169 -24.80 26.96 -1.68
N ASN A 170 -24.49 28.14 -1.12
CA ASN A 170 -25.52 29.09 -0.69
C ASN A 170 -26.31 29.67 -1.85
N ALA A 171 -25.68 29.94 -3.00
CA ALA A 171 -26.35 30.42 -4.19
C ALA A 171 -27.35 29.37 -4.70
N GLU A 172 -26.96 28.11 -4.74
CA GLU A 172 -27.85 27.02 -5.14
C GLU A 172 -29.00 26.80 -4.13
N MET A 173 -28.70 26.81 -2.83
CA MET A 173 -29.75 26.77 -1.78
C MET A 173 -30.73 27.94 -1.91
N ASN A 174 -30.25 29.14 -2.24
CA ASN A 174 -31.12 30.31 -2.44
C ASN A 174 -32.01 30.16 -3.68
N LYS A 175 -31.47 29.67 -4.81
CA LYS A 175 -32.28 29.38 -6.00
C LYS A 175 -33.38 28.36 -5.71
N GLN A 176 -33.06 27.29 -4.98
CA GLN A 176 -34.04 26.28 -4.58
C GLN A 176 -35.11 26.88 -3.66
N ARG A 177 -34.70 27.72 -2.69
CA ARG A 177 -35.63 28.44 -1.82
C ARG A 177 -36.56 29.36 -2.61
N GLU A 178 -36.06 30.14 -3.55
CA GLU A 178 -36.87 31.01 -4.41
C GLU A 178 -37.83 30.22 -5.30
N ALA A 179 -37.46 29.00 -5.73
CA ALA A 179 -38.36 28.12 -6.46
C ALA A 179 -39.50 27.60 -5.56
N LEU A 180 -39.20 27.22 -4.32
CA LEU A 180 -40.20 26.83 -3.33
C LEU A 180 -41.12 28.00 -2.94
N GLU A 181 -40.58 29.20 -2.75
CA GLU A 181 -41.36 30.41 -2.47
C GLU A 181 -42.35 30.70 -3.61
N ARG A 182 -41.90 30.61 -4.87
CA ARG A 182 -42.79 30.70 -6.04
C ARG A 182 -43.86 29.61 -6.06
N ARG A 183 -43.52 28.39 -5.65
CA ARG A 183 -44.49 27.29 -5.58
C ARG A 183 -45.54 27.53 -4.50
N ILE A 184 -45.15 28.05 -3.34
CA ILE A 184 -46.08 28.46 -2.28
C ILE A 184 -47.06 29.51 -2.80
N ASP A 185 -46.58 30.52 -3.53
CA ASP A 185 -47.45 31.56 -4.07
C ASP A 185 -48.42 31.03 -5.13
N GLN A 186 -47.97 30.12 -6.01
CA GLN A 186 -48.87 29.40 -6.93
C GLN A 186 -49.92 28.56 -6.18
N THR A 187 -49.52 27.83 -5.14
CA THR A 187 -50.42 27.01 -4.32
C THR A 187 -51.46 27.87 -3.60
N LYS A 188 -51.10 29.08 -3.13
CA LYS A 188 -52.06 30.04 -2.56
C LYS A 188 -53.11 30.47 -3.59
N GLU A 189 -52.70 30.77 -4.83
CA GLU A 189 -53.64 31.10 -5.90
C GLU A 189 -54.57 29.92 -6.24
N GLU A 190 -54.03 28.71 -6.37
CA GLU A 190 -54.82 27.49 -6.57
C GLU A 190 -55.81 27.27 -5.42
N MET A 191 -55.40 27.55 -4.18
CA MET A 191 -56.23 27.41 -2.98
C MET A 191 -57.43 28.37 -3.02
N THR A 192 -57.25 29.61 -3.48
CA THR A 192 -58.38 30.55 -3.66
C THR A 192 -59.39 30.07 -4.70
N LYS A 193 -58.92 29.42 -5.78
CA LYS A 193 -59.80 28.82 -6.81
C LYS A 193 -60.55 27.61 -6.26
N ALA A 194 -59.87 26.75 -5.50
CA ALA A 194 -60.48 25.58 -4.86
C ALA A 194 -61.57 25.97 -3.85
N LEU A 195 -61.34 27.02 -3.06
CA LEU A 195 -62.33 27.60 -2.14
C LEU A 195 -63.54 28.16 -2.89
N ALA A 196 -63.34 28.84 -4.03
CA ALA A 196 -64.44 29.35 -4.86
C ALA A 196 -65.30 28.20 -5.45
N LEU A 197 -64.66 27.08 -5.77
CA LEU A 197 -65.31 25.86 -6.27
C LEU A 197 -65.90 24.97 -5.16
N LYS A 198 -65.67 25.31 -3.88
CA LYS A 198 -66.06 24.53 -2.70
C LYS A 198 -65.52 23.09 -2.71
N ASP A 199 -64.35 22.88 -3.30
CA ASP A 199 -63.68 21.59 -3.29
C ASP A 199 -62.81 21.45 -2.04
N GLN A 200 -63.41 20.88 -0.99
CA GLN A 200 -62.76 20.73 0.31
C GLN A 200 -61.52 19.83 0.24
N LYS A 201 -61.55 18.78 -0.59
CA LYS A 201 -60.45 17.82 -0.71
C LYS A 201 -59.24 18.47 -1.36
N TRP A 202 -59.47 19.28 -2.40
CA TRP A 202 -58.40 20.01 -3.06
C TRP A 202 -57.77 21.07 -2.15
N VAL A 203 -58.58 21.75 -1.33
CA VAL A 203 -58.07 22.69 -0.31
C VAL A 203 -57.17 21.99 0.71
N GLU A 204 -57.53 20.80 1.18
CA GLU A 204 -56.73 20.01 2.12
C GLU A 204 -55.39 19.55 1.51
N GLU A 205 -55.40 19.08 0.26
CA GLU A 205 -54.18 18.69 -0.47
C GLU A 205 -53.23 19.89 -0.64
N LEU A 206 -53.74 21.05 -1.07
CA LEU A 206 -52.95 22.27 -1.24
C LEU A 206 -52.37 22.80 0.09
N ALA A 207 -53.14 22.73 1.18
CA ALA A 207 -52.67 23.10 2.51
C ALA A 207 -51.52 22.20 2.98
N SER A 208 -51.62 20.89 2.74
CA SER A 208 -50.55 19.93 3.05
C SER A 208 -49.27 20.25 2.26
N ASP A 209 -49.38 20.55 0.97
CA ASP A 209 -48.23 20.89 0.14
C ASP A 209 -47.59 22.23 0.56
N GLN A 210 -48.39 23.23 0.92
CA GLN A 210 -47.90 24.48 1.47
C GLN A 210 -47.09 24.26 2.76
N GLU A 211 -47.59 23.42 3.67
CA GLU A 211 -46.88 23.09 4.91
C GLU A 211 -45.54 22.39 4.64
N LYS A 212 -45.51 21.44 3.69
CA LYS A 212 -44.26 20.76 3.28
C LYS A 212 -43.25 21.75 2.72
N TYR A 213 -43.66 22.62 1.79
CA TYR A 213 -42.75 23.62 1.21
C TYR A 213 -42.26 24.61 2.26
N GLN A 214 -43.14 25.06 3.16
CA GLN A 214 -42.78 25.98 4.24
C GLN A 214 -41.77 25.34 5.21
N ARG A 215 -41.94 24.05 5.52
CA ARG A 215 -40.98 23.29 6.33
C ARG A 215 -39.60 23.24 5.64
N GLN A 216 -39.54 22.92 4.36
CA GLN A 216 -38.29 22.88 3.60
C GLN A 216 -37.57 24.24 3.56
N ILE A 217 -38.29 25.37 3.38
CA ILE A 217 -37.61 26.68 3.39
C ILE A 217 -37.10 27.01 4.80
N ASN A 218 -37.83 26.65 5.85
CA ASN A 218 -37.42 26.90 7.22
C ASN A 218 -36.18 26.08 7.59
N GLU A 219 -36.14 24.80 7.19
CA GLU A 219 -34.96 23.93 7.34
C GLU A 219 -33.74 24.50 6.60
N THR A 220 -33.92 24.94 5.35
CA THR A 220 -32.85 25.55 4.54
C THR A 220 -32.34 26.85 5.17
N LYS A 221 -33.25 27.73 5.64
CA LYS A 221 -32.89 28.98 6.32
C LYS A 221 -32.13 28.70 7.61
N SER A 222 -32.61 27.75 8.42
CA SER A 222 -31.95 27.37 9.66
C SER A 222 -30.54 26.80 9.40
N ALA A 223 -30.38 25.94 8.39
CA ALA A 223 -29.07 25.42 7.98
C ALA A 223 -28.10 26.55 7.56
N GLN A 224 -28.58 27.55 6.81
CA GLN A 224 -27.78 28.73 6.42
C GLN A 224 -27.38 29.59 7.63
N GLU A 225 -28.28 29.80 8.59
CA GLU A 225 -27.99 30.56 9.81
C GLU A 225 -27.01 29.82 10.73
N GLU A 226 -27.17 28.51 10.89
CA GLU A 226 -26.23 27.66 11.61
C GLU A 226 -24.83 27.67 10.99
N MET A 227 -24.74 27.77 9.66
CA MET A 227 -23.48 27.90 8.94
C MET A 227 -22.80 29.26 9.22
N LYS A 228 -23.58 30.33 9.43
CA LYS A 228 -23.08 31.66 9.77
C LYS A 228 -22.62 31.78 11.23
N LEU A 229 -23.40 31.26 12.17
CA LEU A 229 -23.26 31.61 13.59
C LEU A 229 -22.24 30.79 14.38
N ASN A 230 -21.84 29.60 13.90
CA ASN A 230 -21.19 28.62 14.78
C ASN A 230 -19.70 28.36 14.52
N MET A 231 -19.09 28.98 13.50
CA MET A 231 -17.73 28.61 13.09
C MET A 231 -16.66 29.14 14.04
N ALA A 232 -16.77 30.39 14.51
CA ALA A 232 -15.90 30.93 15.54
C ALA A 232 -15.95 30.13 16.86
N LYS A 233 -17.11 29.59 17.22
CA LYS A 233 -17.32 28.78 18.43
C LYS A 233 -16.76 27.37 18.29
N ILE A 234 -16.97 26.74 17.13
CA ILE A 234 -16.37 25.44 16.78
C ILE A 234 -14.84 25.52 16.75
N PHE A 235 -14.26 26.60 16.21
CA PHE A 235 -12.81 26.79 16.25
C PHE A 235 -12.29 26.73 17.69
N ALA A 236 -12.95 27.38 18.65
CA ALA A 236 -12.53 27.36 20.04
C ALA A 236 -12.81 26.01 20.76
N GLU A 237 -14.01 25.44 20.60
CA GLU A 237 -14.44 24.22 21.32
C GLU A 237 -13.83 22.94 20.73
N LYS A 238 -13.68 22.88 19.40
CA LYS A 238 -13.18 21.69 18.70
C LYS A 238 -11.68 21.75 18.41
N GLU A 239 -11.02 22.92 18.47
CA GLU A 239 -9.55 23.00 18.34
C GLU A 239 -8.84 22.05 19.28
N GLU A 240 -9.23 22.03 20.55
CA GLU A 240 -8.52 21.21 21.51
C GLU A 240 -8.72 19.72 21.23
N GLN A 241 -9.93 19.34 20.81
CA GLN A 241 -10.28 17.96 20.49
C GLN A 241 -9.55 17.45 19.24
N TYR A 242 -9.47 18.27 18.19
CA TYR A 242 -8.76 17.89 16.97
C TYR A 242 -7.25 18.08 17.11
N LYS A 243 -6.74 19.03 17.92
CA LYS A 243 -5.32 19.10 18.30
C LYS A 243 -4.88 17.82 19.01
N LYS A 244 -5.70 17.30 19.94
CA LYS A 244 -5.46 16.00 20.57
C LYS A 244 -5.45 14.88 19.53
N SER A 245 -6.44 14.84 18.64
CA SER A 245 -6.52 13.82 17.57
C SER A 245 -5.33 13.87 16.59
N ILE A 246 -4.84 15.07 16.26
CA ILE A 246 -3.66 15.28 15.40
C ILE A 246 -2.38 14.90 16.14
N LYS A 247 -2.27 15.22 17.43
CA LYS A 247 -1.12 14.82 18.24
C LYS A 247 -1.07 13.29 18.39
N GLU A 248 -2.19 12.65 18.68
CA GLU A 248 -2.30 11.19 18.71
C GLU A 248 -1.95 10.55 17.37
N MET A 249 -2.30 11.22 16.26
CA MET A 249 -1.90 10.81 14.92
C MET A 249 -0.38 10.95 14.70
N ASP A 250 0.24 12.02 15.19
CA ASP A 250 1.69 12.24 15.11
C ASP A 250 2.47 11.20 15.89
N ASP A 251 2.09 10.96 17.13
CA ASP A 251 2.73 9.97 17.99
C ASP A 251 2.68 8.58 17.34
N LYS A 252 1.55 8.25 16.68
CA LYS A 252 1.38 7.00 15.93
C LYS A 252 2.21 6.94 14.64
N LEU A 253 2.27 8.03 13.88
CA LEU A 253 3.09 8.09 12.66
C LEU A 253 4.58 7.96 12.98
N GLN A 254 5.01 8.56 14.09
CA GLN A 254 6.38 8.47 14.54
C GLN A 254 6.73 7.04 14.98
N ASP A 255 5.85 6.38 15.75
CA ASP A 255 6.03 4.96 16.14
C ASP A 255 6.14 4.02 14.92
N LEU A 256 5.32 4.24 13.88
CA LEU A 256 5.40 3.47 12.63
C LEU A 256 6.71 3.69 11.88
N GLU A 257 7.19 4.93 11.83
CA GLU A 257 8.46 5.28 11.20
C GLU A 257 9.65 4.68 11.95
N GLU A 258 9.63 4.71 13.29
CA GLU A 258 10.65 4.09 14.14
C GLU A 258 10.69 2.57 13.95
N LYS A 259 9.52 1.90 13.89
CA LYS A 259 9.41 0.48 13.58
C LYS A 259 9.95 0.14 12.19
N ARG A 260 9.68 0.99 11.18
CA ARG A 260 10.23 0.83 9.83
C ARG A 260 11.75 0.87 9.84
N GLN A 261 12.34 1.88 10.46
CA GLN A 261 13.79 2.04 10.55
C GLN A 261 14.45 0.90 11.33
N ALA A 262 13.83 0.43 12.40
CA ALA A 262 14.30 -0.73 13.15
C ALA A 262 14.31 -2.00 12.29
N ARG A 263 13.26 -2.19 11.47
CA ARG A 263 13.18 -3.33 10.56
C ARG A 263 14.20 -3.26 9.43
N GLU A 264 14.43 -2.07 8.87
CA GLU A 264 15.43 -1.84 7.83
C GLU A 264 16.85 -2.07 8.34
N LYS A 265 17.19 -1.55 9.53
CA LYS A 265 18.46 -1.83 10.20
C LYS A 265 18.66 -3.32 10.45
N LYS A 266 17.63 -4.02 10.91
CA LYS A 266 17.69 -5.47 11.12
C LYS A 266 18.00 -6.21 9.82
N TYR A 267 17.40 -5.80 8.70
CA TYR A 267 17.70 -6.38 7.39
C TYR A 267 19.15 -6.08 6.93
N GLU A 268 19.65 -4.88 7.19
CA GLU A 268 21.04 -4.53 6.90
C GLU A 268 22.03 -5.34 7.74
N GLU A 269 21.75 -5.52 9.03
CA GLU A 269 22.52 -6.38 9.92
C GLU A 269 22.52 -7.84 9.43
N GLU A 270 21.36 -8.40 9.09
CA GLU A 270 21.23 -9.75 8.52
C GLU A 270 21.99 -9.90 7.19
N ARG A 271 22.05 -8.85 6.37
CA ARG A 271 22.80 -8.86 5.11
C ARG A 271 24.31 -8.87 5.35
N GLU A 272 24.79 -8.07 6.29
CA GLU A 272 26.22 -8.02 6.63
C GLU A 272 26.68 -9.29 7.35
N THR A 273 25.86 -9.91 8.21
CA THR A 273 26.20 -11.21 8.82
C THR A 273 26.33 -12.30 7.76
N ALA A 274 25.38 -12.40 6.83
CA ALA A 274 25.44 -13.36 5.72
C ALA A 274 26.69 -13.15 4.83
N ARG A 275 27.08 -11.89 4.62
CA ARG A 275 28.30 -11.55 3.87
C ARG A 275 29.57 -12.01 4.59
N LEU A 276 29.66 -11.78 5.90
CA LEU A 276 30.79 -12.20 6.72
C LEU A 276 30.90 -13.73 6.81
N GLU A 277 29.78 -14.43 6.96
CA GLU A 277 29.73 -15.90 6.95
C GLU A 277 30.25 -16.49 5.64
N LYS A 278 29.85 -15.92 4.50
CA LYS A 278 30.40 -16.30 3.19
C LYS A 278 31.91 -16.10 3.14
N GLN A 279 32.40 -14.93 3.53
CA GLN A 279 33.82 -14.63 3.49
C GLN A 279 34.63 -15.60 4.38
N GLN A 280 34.11 -15.97 5.55
CA GLN A 280 34.73 -16.96 6.42
C GLN A 280 34.70 -18.37 5.81
N SER A 281 33.60 -18.76 5.18
CA SER A 281 33.48 -20.04 4.48
C SER A 281 34.49 -20.14 3.33
N ASP A 282 34.59 -19.10 2.50
CA ASP A 282 35.52 -19.04 1.37
C ASP A 282 36.98 -19.10 1.85
N GLN A 283 37.32 -18.39 2.94
CA GLN A 283 38.66 -18.46 3.54
C GLN A 283 38.99 -19.84 4.10
N LYS A 284 38.05 -20.51 4.79
CA LYS A 284 38.26 -21.88 5.30
C LYS A 284 38.48 -22.85 4.15
N ALA A 285 37.69 -22.72 3.09
CA ALA A 285 37.80 -23.60 1.96
C ALA A 285 39.09 -23.37 1.16
N ALA A 286 39.60 -22.14 1.06
CA ALA A 286 40.89 -21.85 0.43
C ALA A 286 42.06 -22.47 1.22
N LYS A 287 42.02 -22.41 2.56
CA LYS A 287 43.03 -23.05 3.42
C LYS A 287 43.02 -24.58 3.28
N GLN A 288 41.84 -25.19 3.23
CA GLN A 288 41.73 -26.64 3.02
C GLN A 288 42.26 -27.07 1.65
N GLU A 289 42.03 -26.26 0.61
CA GLU A 289 42.57 -26.52 -0.73
C GLU A 289 44.11 -26.45 -0.75
N GLU A 290 44.70 -25.45 -0.07
CA GLU A 290 46.15 -25.34 0.09
C GLU A 290 46.75 -26.53 0.88
N GLU A 291 46.08 -27.00 1.94
CA GLU A 291 46.49 -28.20 2.69
C GLU A 291 46.40 -29.47 1.85
N ILE A 292 45.36 -29.62 1.03
CA ILE A 292 45.19 -30.75 0.10
C ILE A 292 46.29 -30.74 -0.96
N ASP A 293 46.58 -29.58 -1.57
CA ASP A 293 47.63 -29.44 -2.57
C ASP A 293 49.02 -29.75 -1.99
N LYS A 294 49.28 -29.29 -0.75
CA LYS A 294 50.53 -29.61 -0.05
C LYS A 294 50.67 -31.11 0.22
N ALA A 295 49.63 -31.74 0.78
CA ALA A 295 49.63 -33.19 1.05
C ALA A 295 49.79 -34.02 -0.23
N ARG A 296 49.20 -33.56 -1.34
CA ARG A 296 49.35 -34.18 -2.65
C ARG A 296 50.80 -34.10 -3.14
N ASN A 297 51.44 -32.93 -3.06
CA ASN A 297 52.84 -32.76 -3.48
C ASN A 297 53.79 -33.61 -2.65
N GLU A 298 53.62 -33.62 -1.31
CA GLU A 298 54.44 -34.45 -0.41
C GLU A 298 54.30 -35.95 -0.72
N ALA A 299 53.08 -36.41 -1.04
CA ALA A 299 52.84 -37.80 -1.44
C ALA A 299 53.46 -38.14 -2.81
N GLU A 300 53.44 -37.20 -3.77
CA GLU A 300 54.07 -37.35 -5.08
C GLU A 300 55.61 -37.42 -4.97
N GLU A 301 56.23 -36.57 -4.15
CA GLU A 301 57.69 -36.59 -3.87
C GLU A 301 58.11 -37.88 -3.16
N ALA A 302 57.44 -38.25 -2.07
CA ALA A 302 57.75 -39.48 -1.33
C ALA A 302 57.63 -40.73 -2.21
N HIS A 303 56.67 -40.72 -3.15
CA HIS A 303 56.57 -41.76 -4.15
C HIS A 303 57.76 -41.76 -5.13
N GLN A 304 58.16 -40.60 -5.66
CA GLN A 304 59.31 -40.51 -6.56
C GLN A 304 60.60 -41.03 -5.90
N ASP A 305 60.86 -40.62 -4.65
CA ASP A 305 62.02 -41.08 -3.89
C ASP A 305 62.04 -42.60 -3.72
N LYS A 306 60.89 -43.19 -3.34
CA LYS A 306 60.76 -44.63 -3.13
C LYS A 306 60.90 -45.41 -4.44
N TYR A 307 60.32 -44.91 -5.54
CA TYR A 307 60.45 -45.51 -6.87
C TYR A 307 61.90 -45.49 -7.35
N MET A 308 62.60 -44.35 -7.19
CA MET A 308 64.01 -44.22 -7.53
C MET A 308 64.90 -45.14 -6.68
N ALA A 309 64.63 -45.29 -5.39
CA ALA A 309 65.33 -46.23 -4.53
C ALA A 309 65.12 -47.69 -4.97
N GLN A 310 63.89 -48.07 -5.33
CA GLN A 310 63.58 -49.40 -5.85
C GLN A 310 64.26 -49.68 -7.20
N LEU A 311 64.19 -48.76 -8.16
CA LEU A 311 64.90 -48.89 -9.45
C LEU A 311 66.41 -49.01 -9.27
N THR A 312 67.00 -48.22 -8.38
CA THR A 312 68.43 -48.29 -8.08
C THR A 312 68.79 -49.64 -7.49
N ALA A 313 67.97 -50.18 -6.57
CA ALA A 313 68.18 -51.51 -6.00
C ALA A 313 68.09 -52.62 -7.06
N ILE A 314 67.13 -52.52 -8.00
CA ILE A 314 67.01 -53.47 -9.12
C ILE A 314 68.23 -53.35 -10.05
N MET A 315 68.69 -52.14 -10.36
CA MET A 315 69.88 -51.92 -11.22
C MET A 315 71.15 -52.51 -10.59
N VAL A 316 71.36 -52.29 -9.28
CA VAL A 316 72.47 -52.89 -8.51
C VAL A 316 72.37 -54.42 -8.47
N ALA A 317 71.15 -54.96 -8.39
CA ALA A 317 70.94 -56.41 -8.46
C ALA A 317 71.22 -56.98 -9.87
N MET A 318 70.98 -56.22 -10.94
CA MET A 318 71.28 -56.62 -12.33
C MET A 318 72.78 -56.58 -12.70
N GLU A 319 73.59 -55.79 -11.99
CA GLU A 319 75.04 -55.67 -12.23
C GLU A 319 75.88 -56.78 -11.57
N LYS A 320 75.35 -57.44 -10.53
CA LYS A 320 76.01 -58.57 -9.87
C LYS A 320 75.60 -59.87 -10.57
N ARG A 321 76.46 -60.90 -10.57
CA ARG A 321 76.24 -62.20 -11.26
C ARG A 321 76.39 -63.36 -10.28
N GLU A 322 75.41 -63.59 -9.41
CA GLU A 322 75.42 -64.72 -8.46
C GLU A 322 74.09 -65.51 -8.42
N ALA A 323 74.16 -66.80 -8.04
CA ALA A 323 73.01 -67.70 -8.01
C ALA A 323 72.03 -67.39 -6.86
N GLY A 324 70.74 -67.26 -7.16
CA GLY A 324 69.66 -66.89 -6.22
C GLY A 324 68.89 -65.60 -6.57
N GLU A 325 69.25 -64.93 -7.67
CA GLU A 325 68.70 -63.63 -8.08
C GLU A 325 67.25 -63.63 -8.57
N GLU A 326 66.76 -64.70 -9.21
CA GLU A 326 65.41 -64.69 -9.81
C GLU A 326 64.30 -64.61 -8.73
N GLU A 327 64.54 -65.23 -7.58
CA GLU A 327 63.63 -65.21 -6.41
C GLU A 327 63.64 -63.82 -5.75
N ARG A 328 64.84 -63.23 -5.52
CA ARG A 328 64.97 -61.84 -5.04
C ARG A 328 64.38 -60.80 -6.02
N LYS A 329 64.51 -61.04 -7.32
CA LYS A 329 63.92 -60.20 -8.38
C LYS A 329 62.40 -60.30 -8.37
N GLN A 330 61.83 -61.49 -8.17
CA GLN A 330 60.39 -61.65 -7.97
C GLN A 330 59.91 -60.97 -6.68
N GLU A 331 60.63 -61.10 -5.56
CA GLU A 331 60.32 -60.39 -4.32
C GLU A 331 60.34 -58.86 -4.50
N LEU A 332 61.34 -58.33 -5.20
CA LEU A 332 61.44 -56.90 -5.52
C LEU A 332 60.30 -56.44 -6.44
N LEU A 333 59.96 -57.20 -7.48
CA LEU A 333 58.83 -56.90 -8.36
C LEU A 333 57.48 -56.92 -7.61
N GLN A 334 57.29 -57.87 -6.70
CA GLN A 334 56.11 -57.90 -5.83
C GLN A 334 56.09 -56.70 -4.85
N ALA A 335 57.24 -56.29 -4.32
CA ALA A 335 57.35 -55.12 -3.46
C ALA A 335 57.09 -53.81 -4.20
N VAL A 336 57.48 -53.70 -5.49
CA VAL A 336 57.13 -52.57 -6.36
C VAL A 336 55.63 -52.53 -6.62
N ALA A 337 55.04 -53.66 -7.03
CA ALA A 337 53.60 -53.75 -7.28
C ALA A 337 52.76 -53.44 -6.02
N ALA A 338 53.20 -53.91 -4.84
CA ALA A 338 52.55 -53.58 -3.57
C ALA A 338 52.71 -52.11 -3.17
N ALA A 339 53.82 -51.45 -3.56
CA ALA A 339 54.01 -50.03 -3.33
C ALA A 339 53.13 -49.18 -4.26
N GLU A 340 52.98 -49.57 -5.53
CA GLU A 340 52.08 -48.92 -6.48
C GLU A 340 50.62 -49.02 -6.04
N ALA A 341 50.16 -50.19 -5.61
CA ALA A 341 48.78 -50.37 -5.11
C ALA A 341 48.48 -49.52 -3.86
N ARG A 342 49.46 -49.31 -2.98
CA ARG A 342 49.31 -48.40 -1.82
C ARG A 342 49.19 -46.94 -2.27
N LYS A 343 49.99 -46.50 -3.24
CA LYS A 343 49.85 -45.15 -3.81
C LYS A 343 48.48 -44.93 -4.43
N GLU A 344 47.97 -45.88 -5.20
CA GLU A 344 46.63 -45.76 -5.78
C GLU A 344 45.57 -45.58 -4.69
N SER A 345 45.66 -46.33 -3.60
CA SER A 345 44.78 -46.19 -2.43
C SER A 345 44.90 -44.82 -1.77
N ASP A 346 46.12 -44.34 -1.51
CA ASP A 346 46.34 -43.05 -0.84
C ASP A 346 45.88 -41.88 -1.73
N MET A 347 46.13 -41.94 -3.05
CA MET A 347 45.67 -40.96 -4.02
C MET A 347 44.13 -40.96 -4.16
N LEU A 348 43.49 -42.13 -4.11
CA LEU A 348 42.03 -42.25 -4.07
C LEU A 348 41.43 -41.64 -2.79
N ALA A 349 42.11 -41.75 -1.65
CA ALA A 349 41.68 -41.12 -0.41
C ALA A 349 41.72 -39.59 -0.50
N ILE A 350 42.81 -39.04 -1.05
CA ILE A 350 42.97 -37.59 -1.29
C ILE A 350 41.89 -37.08 -2.26
N LEU A 351 41.64 -37.79 -3.37
CA LEU A 351 40.61 -37.42 -4.35
C LEU A 351 39.20 -37.41 -3.73
N LYS A 352 38.87 -38.39 -2.87
CA LYS A 352 37.59 -38.41 -2.14
C LYS A 352 37.44 -37.22 -1.20
N GLN A 353 38.53 -36.82 -0.53
CA GLN A 353 38.52 -35.68 0.37
C GLN A 353 38.35 -34.35 -0.40
N ALA A 354 39.02 -34.21 -1.54
CA ALA A 354 38.86 -33.06 -2.43
C ALA A 354 37.42 -32.95 -2.99
N GLN A 355 36.81 -34.08 -3.35
CA GLN A 355 35.43 -34.11 -3.84
C GLN A 355 34.42 -33.67 -2.77
N ARG A 356 34.63 -34.10 -1.51
CA ARG A 356 33.77 -33.70 -0.38
C ARG A 356 33.82 -32.19 -0.11
N VAL A 357 35.01 -31.58 -0.17
CA VAL A 357 35.18 -30.13 -0.04
C VAL A 357 34.47 -29.39 -1.18
N LYS A 358 34.52 -29.93 -2.40
CA LYS A 358 33.82 -29.37 -3.56
C LYS A 358 32.29 -29.43 -3.41
N GLU A 359 31.74 -30.54 -2.94
CA GLU A 359 30.30 -30.70 -2.68
C GLU A 359 29.80 -29.74 -1.58
N GLU A 360 30.59 -29.55 -0.52
CA GLU A 360 30.27 -28.58 0.55
C GLU A 360 30.28 -27.13 0.02
N ARG A 361 31.25 -26.76 -0.84
CA ARG A 361 31.27 -25.47 -1.55
C ARG A 361 30.03 -25.26 -2.41
N GLU A 362 29.62 -26.27 -3.17
CA GLU A 362 28.44 -26.21 -4.03
C GLU A 362 27.15 -26.03 -3.21
N GLN A 363 27.01 -26.71 -2.05
CA GLN A 363 25.86 -26.54 -1.16
C GLN A 363 25.79 -25.15 -0.52
N VAL A 364 26.93 -24.55 -0.16
CA VAL A 364 26.98 -23.18 0.34
C VAL A 364 26.61 -22.20 -0.78
N ALA A 365 27.16 -22.38 -1.98
CA ALA A 365 26.84 -21.57 -3.14
C ALA A 365 25.35 -21.66 -3.53
N GLN A 366 24.75 -22.85 -3.44
CA GLN A 366 23.33 -23.08 -3.71
C GLN A 366 22.44 -22.32 -2.73
N ARG A 367 22.68 -22.46 -1.41
CA ARG A 367 21.93 -21.72 -0.38
C ARG A 367 22.04 -20.22 -0.56
N GLN A 368 23.21 -19.75 -0.97
CA GLN A 368 23.43 -18.34 -1.25
C GLN A 368 22.73 -17.87 -2.53
N TRP A 369 22.73 -18.68 -3.57
CA TRP A 369 21.98 -18.40 -4.80
C TRP A 369 20.47 -18.35 -4.55
N GLU A 370 19.93 -19.24 -3.72
CA GLU A 370 18.52 -19.22 -3.30
C GLU A 370 18.18 -17.95 -2.49
N HIS A 371 19.08 -17.56 -1.57
CA HIS A 371 18.94 -16.31 -0.83
C HIS A 371 19.02 -15.08 -1.75
N ASP A 372 19.98 -15.03 -2.67
CA ASP A 372 20.15 -13.93 -3.62
C ASP A 372 18.98 -13.86 -4.61
N GLN A 373 18.42 -15.00 -5.04
CA GLN A 373 17.18 -15.06 -5.83
C GLN A 373 15.98 -14.51 -5.07
N ALA A 374 15.82 -14.87 -3.79
CA ALA A 374 14.76 -14.31 -2.95
C ALA A 374 14.90 -12.78 -2.80
N MET A 375 16.14 -12.30 -2.60
CA MET A 375 16.45 -10.87 -2.55
C MET A 375 16.19 -10.17 -3.88
N GLN A 376 16.56 -10.80 -5.00
CA GLN A 376 16.36 -10.25 -6.33
C GLN A 376 14.88 -10.23 -6.72
N GLN A 377 14.08 -11.22 -6.31
CA GLN A 377 12.63 -11.19 -6.42
C GLN A 377 12.02 -10.07 -5.58
N GLN A 378 12.50 -9.87 -4.34
CA GLN A 378 12.04 -8.79 -3.48
C GLN A 378 12.40 -7.41 -4.06
N GLN A 379 13.61 -7.24 -4.60
CA GLN A 379 14.03 -6.03 -5.30
C GLN A 379 13.31 -5.84 -6.63
N GLN A 380 13.08 -6.88 -7.42
CA GLN A 380 12.27 -6.80 -8.66
C GLN A 380 10.83 -6.44 -8.33
N MET A 381 10.28 -6.93 -7.21
CA MET A 381 8.96 -6.51 -6.75
C MET A 381 8.98 -5.01 -6.44
N GLN A 382 9.99 -4.51 -5.72
CA GLN A 382 10.17 -3.08 -5.43
C GLN A 382 10.45 -2.24 -6.69
N PHE A 383 11.18 -2.79 -7.67
CA PHE A 383 11.56 -2.11 -8.90
C PHE A 383 10.43 -2.11 -9.92
N HIS A 384 9.64 -3.19 -10.05
CA HIS A 384 8.40 -3.18 -10.84
C HIS A 384 7.38 -2.24 -10.23
N ILE A 385 7.31 -2.18 -8.90
CA ILE A 385 6.59 -1.13 -8.18
C ILE A 385 7.08 0.27 -8.63
N SER A 386 8.40 0.49 -8.69
CA SER A 386 9.01 1.77 -9.11
C SER A 386 8.89 2.09 -10.62
N GLN A 387 9.00 1.11 -11.51
CA GLN A 387 8.85 1.31 -12.95
C GLN A 387 7.39 1.49 -13.35
N ALA A 388 6.46 0.79 -12.69
CA ALA A 388 5.03 1.05 -12.87
C ALA A 388 4.68 2.50 -12.47
N GLN A 389 5.37 3.09 -11.49
CA GLN A 389 5.26 4.51 -11.13
C GLN A 389 5.89 5.45 -12.16
N ALA A 390 7.01 5.06 -12.77
CA ALA A 390 7.78 5.93 -13.68
C ALA A 390 7.34 5.85 -15.16
N GLN A 391 6.73 4.75 -15.60
CA GLN A 391 6.26 4.53 -16.98
C GLN A 391 4.83 5.01 -17.25
N ALA A 392 4.17 5.67 -16.30
CA ALA A 392 2.98 6.45 -16.62
C ALA A 392 3.38 7.86 -17.11
N PRO A 393 3.77 8.04 -18.39
CA PRO A 393 3.33 9.25 -19.07
C PRO A 393 2.86 9.06 -20.53
N ALA A 394 1.86 9.87 -20.88
CA ALA A 394 1.67 10.48 -22.20
C ALA A 394 1.24 9.61 -23.41
N GLN A 395 0.26 8.71 -23.24
CA GLN A 395 -0.51 8.17 -24.37
C GLN A 395 -2.01 8.43 -24.21
N ALA A 396 -2.41 9.69 -24.40
CA ALA A 396 -3.76 10.05 -24.85
C ALA A 396 -3.72 11.36 -25.67
N GLN A 397 -2.69 11.55 -26.50
CA GLN A 397 -2.59 12.67 -27.47
C GLN A 397 -2.49 12.22 -28.93
N ALA A 398 -2.78 10.97 -29.25
CA ALA A 398 -2.88 10.54 -30.64
C ALA A 398 -3.89 9.39 -30.77
N GLN A 399 -5.18 9.71 -30.74
CA GLN A 399 -6.18 9.12 -31.62
C GLN A 399 -7.54 9.82 -31.40
N TYR A 400 -7.99 10.45 -32.49
CA TYR A 400 -9.24 11.19 -32.73
C TYR A 400 -9.33 12.63 -32.25
#